data_AF-A0A1J5GYX5-F1
#
_entry.id   AF-A0A1J5GYX5-F1
#
_cell.length_a   1.000
_cell.length_b   1.000
_cell.length_c   1.000
_cell.angle_alpha   90.00
_cell.angle_beta   90.00
_cell.angle_gamma   90.00
#
_symmetry.space_group_name_H-M   'P 1'
#
loop_
_entity.id
_entity.type
_entity.pdbx_description
1 polymer ?
#
loop_
_entity_poly.entity_id
_entity_poly.type
_entity_poly.pdbx_seq_one_letter_code
_entity_poly.pdbx_strand_id
1 'polypeptide(L)'
;MATVEELQEQINALLKQIQSLQEALAEVDKDKNIKEGVNNLKKQPSDSDKLEMRIVPDSSWLIAILDEKDTHHIPAASSLGAIFPYKPVFYIPALVYLETISRLIRVNKIPVKKCENKIERFLTKINYKHSQSLEISEILKKYKTFSRVKISKLHPLDFYIATEGVFLGAKILTCDVKMYYYVKKYYKNIYFLTDKVKEKGSDLANLIKNIQISK
;
A
#
# COMPACT_ATOMS: atom_id res chain seq x y z
N MET A 1 5.82 -42.99 -48.62
CA MET A 1 5.78 -42.98 -47.15
C MET A 1 7.09 -42.37 -46.71
N ALA A 2 7.07 -41.33 -45.88
CA ALA A 2 8.31 -40.75 -45.36
C ALA A 2 9.05 -41.80 -44.53
N THR A 3 10.36 -41.89 -44.69
CA THR A 3 11.16 -42.83 -43.89
C THR A 3 11.23 -42.35 -42.44
N VAL A 4 11.54 -43.26 -41.51
CA VAL A 4 11.69 -42.92 -40.09
C VAL A 4 12.77 -41.85 -39.88
N GLU A 5 13.81 -41.85 -40.70
CA GLU A 5 14.90 -40.85 -40.67
C GLU A 5 14.41 -39.46 -41.13
N GLU A 6 13.61 -39.40 -42.20
CA GLU A 6 13.01 -38.13 -42.67
C GLU A 6 12.07 -37.51 -41.62
N LEU A 7 11.31 -38.34 -40.91
CA LEU A 7 10.46 -37.88 -39.80
C LEU A 7 11.29 -37.38 -38.61
N GLN A 8 12.41 -38.02 -38.31
CA GLN A 8 13.30 -37.62 -37.23
C GLN A 8 13.99 -36.27 -37.53
N GLU A 9 14.40 -36.05 -38.78
CA GLU A 9 14.96 -34.76 -39.21
C GLU A 9 13.92 -33.64 -39.14
N GLN A 10 12.67 -33.90 -39.54
CA GLN A 10 11.58 -32.92 -39.43
C GLN A 10 11.28 -32.54 -37.98
N ILE A 11 11.28 -33.51 -37.06
CA ILE A 11 11.09 -33.26 -35.62
C ILE A 11 12.22 -32.37 -35.08
N ASN A 12 13.47 -32.67 -35.43
CA ASN A 12 14.62 -31.89 -34.98
C ASN A 12 14.61 -30.45 -35.51
N ALA A 13 14.16 -30.25 -36.76
CA ALA A 13 13.99 -28.92 -37.34
C ALA A 13 12.90 -28.11 -36.62
N LEU A 14 11.77 -28.75 -36.29
CA LEU A 14 10.68 -28.14 -35.53
C LEU A 14 11.11 -27.73 -34.12
N LEU A 15 11.87 -28.57 -33.42
CA LEU A 15 12.38 -28.25 -32.08
C LEU A 15 13.30 -27.02 -32.10
N LYS A 16 14.16 -26.89 -33.11
CA LYS A 16 15.00 -25.69 -33.28
C LYS A 16 14.18 -24.42 -33.54
N GLN A 17 13.11 -24.50 -34.33
CA GLN A 17 12.21 -23.36 -34.55
C GLN A 17 11.44 -22.96 -33.29
N ILE A 18 10.98 -23.92 -32.49
CA ILE A 18 10.32 -23.62 -31.21
C ILE A 18 11.28 -22.88 -30.28
N GLN A 19 12.54 -23.31 -30.22
CA GLN A 19 13.53 -22.69 -29.35
C GLN A 19 13.87 -21.25 -29.78
N SER A 20 14.03 -21.00 -31.08
CA SER A 20 14.27 -19.63 -31.57
C SER A 20 13.07 -18.70 -31.34
N LEU A 21 11.83 -19.22 -31.45
CA LEU A 21 10.63 -18.46 -31.14
C LEU A 21 10.52 -18.12 -29.64
N GLN A 22 10.93 -19.03 -28.76
CA GLN A 22 10.97 -18.78 -27.31
C GLN A 22 11.99 -17.69 -26.95
N GLU A 23 13.16 -17.69 -27.59
CA GLU A 23 14.18 -16.66 -27.42
C GLU A 23 13.69 -15.29 -27.92
N ALA A 24 13.06 -15.24 -29.10
CA ALA A 24 12.47 -14.02 -29.63
C ALA A 24 11.34 -13.46 -28.73
N LEU A 25 10.51 -14.33 -28.15
CA LEU A 25 9.47 -13.93 -27.18
C LEU A 25 10.09 -13.33 -25.91
N ALA A 26 11.20 -13.90 -25.42
CA ALA A 26 11.90 -13.38 -24.25
C ALA A 26 12.53 -12.00 -24.48
N GLU A 27 12.94 -11.68 -25.71
CA GLU A 27 13.44 -10.35 -26.07
C GLU A 27 12.32 -9.32 -26.22
N VAL A 28 11.19 -9.70 -26.82
CA VAL A 28 10.00 -8.82 -26.93
C VAL A 28 9.44 -8.45 -25.55
N ASP A 29 9.47 -9.38 -24.58
CA ASP A 29 9.06 -9.11 -23.19
C ASP A 29 10.03 -8.17 -22.46
N LYS A 30 11.33 -8.18 -22.79
CA LYS A 30 12.29 -7.20 -22.22
C LYS A 30 12.02 -5.79 -22.74
N ASP A 31 11.73 -5.64 -24.04
CA ASP A 31 11.47 -4.34 -24.65
C ASP A 31 10.11 -3.73 -24.29
N LYS A 32 9.07 -4.56 -24.08
CA LYS A 32 7.78 -4.11 -23.53
C LYS A 32 7.89 -3.67 -22.07
N ASN A 33 8.64 -4.39 -21.23
CA ASN A 33 8.82 -4.05 -19.82
C ASN A 33 9.57 -2.73 -19.59
N ILE A 34 10.46 -2.32 -20.51
CA ILE A 34 11.20 -1.04 -20.40
C ILE A 34 10.31 0.15 -20.83
N LYS A 35 9.45 -0.01 -21.83
CA LYS A 35 8.56 1.07 -22.31
C LYS A 35 7.27 1.22 -21.48
N GLU A 36 6.74 0.15 -20.90
CA GLU A 36 5.53 0.21 -20.04
C GLU A 36 5.83 0.69 -18.61
N GLY A 37 7.04 0.46 -18.09
CA GLY A 37 7.43 0.87 -16.74
C GLY A 37 7.49 2.39 -16.50
N VAL A 38 7.55 3.19 -17.57
CA VAL A 38 7.59 4.66 -17.49
C VAL A 38 6.23 5.30 -17.84
N ASN A 39 5.42 4.67 -18.70
CA ASN A 39 4.15 5.25 -19.17
C ASN A 39 2.89 4.83 -18.39
N ASN A 40 2.94 3.77 -17.56
CA ASN A 40 1.78 3.33 -16.76
C ASN A 40 1.56 4.10 -15.45
N LEU A 41 2.30 5.17 -15.18
CA LEU A 41 2.00 6.11 -14.08
C LEU A 41 0.86 7.10 -14.41
N LYS A 42 0.22 6.97 -15.57
CA LYS A 42 -0.96 7.76 -15.99
C LYS A 42 -2.10 6.88 -16.53
N LYS A 43 -2.44 5.78 -15.85
CA LYS A 43 -3.79 5.22 -16.04
C LYS A 43 -4.76 6.16 -15.32
N GLN A 44 -5.31 7.12 -16.06
CA GLN A 44 -6.40 7.95 -15.56
C GLN A 44 -7.58 7.03 -15.18
N PRO A 45 -8.17 7.19 -13.97
CA PRO A 45 -9.36 6.45 -13.59
C PRO A 45 -10.51 6.72 -14.56
N SER A 46 -11.37 5.74 -14.81
CA SER A 46 -12.62 5.91 -15.57
C SER A 46 -13.56 6.91 -14.89
N ASP A 47 -14.41 7.59 -15.65
CA ASP A 47 -15.35 8.63 -15.17
C ASP A 47 -16.34 8.18 -14.06
N SER A 48 -16.47 6.87 -13.80
CA SER A 48 -17.21 6.30 -12.67
C SER A 48 -16.44 6.24 -11.35
N ASP A 49 -15.12 6.45 -11.37
CA ASP A 49 -14.20 6.44 -10.23
C ASP A 49 -14.07 7.85 -9.61
N LYS A 50 -15.08 8.71 -9.84
CA LYS A 50 -15.18 10.06 -9.28
C LYS A 50 -15.20 10.01 -7.74
N LEU A 51 -13.99 10.15 -7.19
CA LEU A 51 -13.62 10.82 -5.94
C LEU A 51 -14.00 10.17 -4.60
N GLU A 52 -13.91 8.84 -4.50
CA GLU A 52 -13.84 8.19 -3.18
C GLU A 52 -12.52 8.59 -2.47
N MET A 53 -12.61 9.21 -1.28
CA MET A 53 -11.42 9.54 -0.49
C MET A 53 -10.83 8.27 0.12
N ARG A 54 -9.85 7.67 -0.55
CA ARG A 54 -9.17 6.46 -0.09
C ARG A 54 -8.14 6.80 0.98
N ILE A 55 -8.18 6.07 2.10
CA ILE A 55 -7.24 6.20 3.22
C ILE A 55 -6.54 4.85 3.45
N VAL A 56 -5.22 4.86 3.61
CA VAL A 56 -4.47 3.71 4.13
C VAL A 56 -3.85 4.13 5.46
N PRO A 57 -4.38 3.64 6.60
CA PRO A 57 -3.77 3.91 7.89
C PRO A 57 -2.54 3.02 8.11
N ASP A 58 -1.50 3.58 8.71
CA ASP A 58 -0.42 2.80 9.33
C ASP A 58 -0.83 2.35 10.75
N SER A 59 -0.19 1.29 11.25
CA SER A 59 -0.42 0.75 12.59
C SER A 59 -0.21 1.77 13.70
N SER A 60 0.78 2.66 13.62
CA SER A 60 1.05 3.70 14.62
C SER A 60 -0.13 4.68 14.77
N TRP A 61 -0.79 5.03 13.66
CA TRP A 61 -2.00 5.85 13.68
C TRP A 61 -3.18 5.07 14.24
N LEU A 62 -3.36 3.82 13.83
CA LEU A 62 -4.47 2.98 14.31
C LEU A 62 -4.35 2.68 15.82
N ILE A 63 -3.15 2.41 16.32
CA ILE A 63 -2.89 2.25 17.76
C ILE A 63 -3.28 3.50 18.52
N ALA A 64 -2.86 4.68 18.03
CA ALA A 64 -3.21 5.94 18.66
C ALA A 64 -4.72 6.20 18.71
N ILE A 65 -5.48 5.77 17.69
CA ILE A 65 -6.95 5.81 17.73
C ILE A 65 -7.52 4.85 18.79
N LEU A 66 -6.99 3.63 18.88
CA LEU A 66 -7.56 2.57 19.70
C LEU A 66 -7.16 2.65 21.18
N ASP A 67 -6.00 3.22 21.51
CA ASP A 67 -5.56 3.42 22.89
C ASP A 67 -5.62 4.88 23.32
N GLU A 68 -6.60 5.20 24.17
CA GLU A 68 -6.81 6.54 24.74
C GLU A 68 -5.65 7.02 25.60
N LYS A 69 -4.78 6.10 26.06
CA LYS A 69 -3.57 6.44 26.82
C LYS A 69 -2.36 6.74 25.93
N ASP A 70 -2.48 6.51 24.62
CA ASP A 70 -1.39 6.80 23.69
C ASP A 70 -1.14 8.31 23.64
N THR A 71 0.14 8.71 23.67
CA THR A 71 0.52 10.14 23.64
C THR A 71 0.07 10.85 22.36
N HIS A 72 -0.22 10.10 21.29
CA HIS A 72 -0.70 10.58 20.01
C HIS A 72 -2.22 10.42 19.84
N HIS A 73 -2.95 9.98 20.87
CA HIS A 73 -4.39 9.74 20.78
C HIS A 73 -5.17 10.98 20.33
N ILE A 74 -4.98 12.12 21.00
CA ILE A 74 -5.71 13.35 20.68
C ILE A 74 -5.47 13.80 19.22
N PRO A 75 -4.21 13.89 18.73
CA PRO A 75 -3.95 14.19 17.32
C PRO A 75 -4.59 13.18 16.35
N ALA A 76 -4.47 11.88 16.60
CA ALA A 76 -5.05 10.85 15.76
C ALA A 76 -6.58 10.96 15.71
N ALA A 77 -7.24 11.06 16.87
CA ALA A 77 -8.69 11.23 16.97
C ALA A 77 -9.17 12.50 16.27
N SER A 78 -8.43 13.61 16.41
CA SER A 78 -8.72 14.86 15.72
C SER A 78 -8.62 14.70 14.20
N SER A 79 -7.60 13.99 13.71
CA SER A 79 -7.44 13.71 12.29
C SER A 79 -8.58 12.87 11.73
N LEU A 80 -9.04 11.85 12.47
CA LEU A 80 -10.20 11.02 12.10
C LEU A 80 -11.47 11.86 12.03
N GLY A 81 -11.73 12.69 13.05
CA GLY A 81 -12.88 13.59 13.08
C GLY A 81 -12.87 14.59 11.93
N ALA A 82 -11.70 15.12 11.56
CA ALA A 82 -11.57 16.10 10.50
C ALA A 82 -11.78 15.51 9.09
N ILE A 83 -11.45 14.24 8.88
CA ILE A 83 -11.68 13.56 7.59
C ILE A 83 -13.07 12.95 7.46
N PHE A 84 -13.75 12.69 8.58
CA PHE A 84 -15.04 12.00 8.61
C PHE A 84 -16.14 12.62 7.72
N PRO A 85 -16.30 13.96 7.63
CA PRO A 85 -17.30 14.60 6.77
C PRO A 85 -17.12 14.32 5.27
N TYR A 86 -15.93 13.88 4.86
CA TYR A 86 -15.59 13.57 3.48
C TYR A 86 -15.85 12.11 3.10
N LYS A 87 -16.51 11.35 3.99
CA LYS A 87 -16.89 9.94 3.78
C LYS A 87 -15.71 9.08 3.27
N PRO A 88 -14.58 9.07 3.99
CA PRO A 88 -13.40 8.32 3.55
C PRO A 88 -13.67 6.82 3.56
N VAL A 89 -12.96 6.11 2.69
CA VAL A 89 -12.93 4.65 2.67
C VAL A 89 -11.55 4.18 3.06
N PHE A 90 -11.51 3.47 4.19
CA PHE A 90 -10.29 2.97 4.79
C PHE A 90 -9.93 1.61 4.20
N TYR A 91 -8.77 1.54 3.59
CA TYR A 91 -8.16 0.30 3.12
C TYR A 91 -7.17 -0.14 4.19
N ILE A 92 -7.56 -1.14 5.00
CA ILE A 92 -6.77 -1.57 6.15
C ILE A 92 -6.16 -2.94 5.86
N PRO A 93 -4.84 -3.02 5.61
CA PRO A 93 -4.17 -4.29 5.39
C PRO A 93 -4.26 -5.23 6.60
N ALA A 94 -4.38 -6.53 6.34
CA ALA A 94 -4.30 -7.57 7.38
C ALA A 94 -3.06 -7.44 8.27
N LEU A 95 -1.91 -7.08 7.68
CA LEU A 95 -0.67 -6.87 8.41
C LEU A 95 -0.72 -5.66 9.37
N VAL A 96 -1.50 -4.63 9.04
CA VAL A 96 -1.72 -3.47 9.94
C VAL A 96 -2.52 -3.91 11.17
N TYR A 97 -3.56 -4.74 11.00
CA TYR A 97 -4.29 -5.31 12.14
C TYR A 97 -3.38 -6.18 13.01
N LEU A 98 -2.58 -7.04 12.39
CA LEU A 98 -1.67 -7.93 13.11
C LEU A 98 -0.69 -7.15 13.99
N GLU A 99 -0.03 -6.12 13.43
CA GLU A 99 0.91 -5.29 14.19
C GLU A 99 0.19 -4.49 15.28
N THR A 100 -0.96 -3.88 14.95
CA THR A 100 -1.77 -3.11 15.90
C THR A 100 -2.17 -3.96 17.11
N ILE A 101 -2.78 -5.13 16.87
CA ILE A 101 -3.22 -6.05 17.92
C ILE A 101 -2.02 -6.52 18.75
N SER A 102 -0.95 -6.95 18.08
CA SER A 102 0.28 -7.39 18.74
C SER A 102 0.84 -6.32 19.68
N ARG A 103 0.88 -5.06 19.25
CA ARG A 103 1.39 -3.94 20.05
C ARG A 103 0.46 -3.60 21.21
N LEU A 104 -0.84 -3.50 20.99
CA LEU A 104 -1.83 -3.25 22.06
C LEU A 104 -1.74 -4.31 23.17
N ILE A 105 -1.56 -5.59 22.81
CA ILE A 105 -1.43 -6.68 23.79
C ILE A 105 -0.06 -6.66 24.48
N ARG A 106 1.02 -6.66 23.70
CA ARG A 106 2.36 -6.93 24.24
C ARG A 106 2.99 -5.72 24.91
N VAL A 107 2.77 -4.52 24.36
CA VAL A 107 3.36 -3.28 24.83
C VAL A 107 2.40 -2.58 25.79
N ASN A 108 1.17 -2.35 25.36
CA ASN A 108 0.19 -1.57 26.12
C ASN A 108 -0.58 -2.43 27.15
N LYS A 109 -0.30 -3.73 27.20
CA LYS A 109 -0.86 -4.70 28.16
C LYS A 109 -2.39 -4.76 28.15
N ILE A 110 -3.00 -4.54 26.99
CA ILE A 110 -4.45 -4.61 26.82
C ILE A 110 -4.85 -6.08 26.60
N PRO A 111 -5.81 -6.63 27.36
CA PRO A 111 -6.32 -7.98 27.15
C PRO A 111 -6.91 -8.19 25.75
N VAL A 112 -6.74 -9.39 25.18
CA VAL A 112 -7.22 -9.76 23.84
C VAL A 112 -8.68 -9.35 23.61
N LYS A 113 -9.58 -9.74 24.52
CA LYS A 113 -11.02 -9.40 24.44
C LYS A 113 -11.28 -7.89 24.40
N LYS A 114 -10.45 -7.08 25.07
CA LYS A 114 -10.57 -5.61 25.01
C LYS A 114 -10.04 -5.06 23.67
N CYS A 115 -8.98 -5.65 23.10
CA CYS A 115 -8.50 -5.29 21.77
C CYS A 115 -9.54 -5.59 20.69
N GLU A 116 -10.14 -6.78 20.73
CA GLU A 116 -11.23 -7.19 19.84
C GLU A 116 -12.39 -6.18 19.89
N ASN A 117 -12.94 -5.92 21.08
CA ASN A 117 -14.01 -4.93 21.27
C ASN A 117 -13.63 -3.54 20.76
N LYS A 118 -12.38 -3.10 20.93
CA LYS A 118 -11.90 -1.80 20.46
C LYS A 118 -11.87 -1.74 18.93
N ILE A 119 -11.39 -2.80 18.27
CA ILE A 119 -11.34 -2.89 16.80
C ILE A 119 -12.75 -2.95 16.23
N GLU A 120 -13.62 -3.81 16.75
CA GLU A 120 -15.02 -3.89 16.30
C GLU A 120 -15.73 -2.54 16.41
N ARG A 121 -15.60 -1.86 17.55
CA ARG A 121 -16.16 -0.51 17.75
C ARG A 121 -15.58 0.55 16.83
N PHE A 122 -14.34 0.39 16.38
CA PHE A 122 -13.74 1.28 15.40
C PHE A 122 -14.30 1.00 14.01
N LEU A 123 -14.38 -0.28 13.62
CA LEU A 123 -14.89 -0.71 12.32
C LEU A 123 -16.37 -0.36 12.12
N THR A 124 -17.21 -0.39 13.16
CA THR A 124 -18.61 0.06 13.06
C THR A 124 -18.76 1.56 12.80
N LYS A 125 -17.70 2.36 13.02
CA LYS A 125 -17.72 3.80 12.81
C LYS A 125 -17.22 4.23 11.43
N ILE A 126 -16.55 3.35 10.68
CA ILE A 126 -15.89 3.76 9.43
C ILE A 126 -16.40 2.95 8.24
N ASN A 127 -16.32 3.53 7.04
CA ASN A 127 -16.42 2.74 5.82
C ASN A 127 -15.05 2.15 5.52
N TYR A 128 -14.95 0.82 5.40
CA TYR A 128 -13.66 0.16 5.20
C TYR A 128 -13.74 -0.98 4.20
N LYS A 129 -12.59 -1.24 3.57
CA LYS A 129 -12.33 -2.41 2.74
C LYS A 129 -11.14 -3.14 3.35
N HIS A 130 -11.32 -4.42 3.63
CA HIS A 130 -10.22 -5.27 4.06
C HIS A 130 -9.30 -5.55 2.87
N SER A 131 -8.00 -5.77 3.13
CA SER A 131 -7.12 -6.26 2.07
C SER A 131 -7.63 -7.60 1.54
N GLN A 132 -7.52 -7.80 0.23
CA GLN A 132 -7.67 -9.11 -0.39
C GLN A 132 -6.53 -10.04 0.04
N SER A 133 -6.63 -11.32 -0.33
CA SER A 133 -5.57 -12.32 -0.21
C SER A 133 -4.22 -11.72 -0.60
N LEU A 134 -3.20 -11.86 0.26
CA LEU A 134 -1.87 -11.37 -0.03
C LEU A 134 -1.15 -12.36 -0.95
N GLU A 135 -1.27 -12.17 -2.25
CA GLU A 135 -0.63 -13.04 -3.23
C GLU A 135 0.88 -12.75 -3.33
N ILE A 136 1.70 -13.80 -3.36
CA ILE A 136 3.17 -13.68 -3.49
C ILE A 136 3.54 -12.87 -4.74
N SER A 137 2.82 -13.07 -5.84
CA SER A 137 3.03 -12.35 -7.10
C SER A 137 2.87 -10.83 -6.93
N GLU A 138 1.92 -10.37 -6.13
CA GLU A 138 1.69 -8.96 -5.84
C GLU A 138 2.79 -8.36 -4.97
N ILE A 139 3.27 -9.11 -3.97
CA ILE A 139 4.43 -8.73 -3.17
C ILE A 139 5.65 -8.56 -4.08
N LEU A 140 5.95 -9.56 -4.91
CA LEU A 140 7.08 -9.51 -5.84
C LEU A 140 6.96 -8.34 -6.82
N LYS A 141 5.75 -8.05 -7.31
CA LYS A 141 5.48 -6.88 -8.15
C LYS A 141 5.76 -5.57 -7.43
N LYS A 142 5.34 -5.41 -6.17
CA LYS A 142 5.67 -4.25 -5.32
C LYS A 142 7.17 -4.09 -5.16
N TYR A 143 7.88 -5.15 -4.79
CA TYR A 143 9.33 -5.11 -4.61
C TYR A 143 10.07 -4.83 -5.92
N LYS A 144 9.67 -5.42 -7.06
CA LYS A 144 10.24 -5.07 -8.36
C LYS A 144 10.04 -3.59 -8.69
N THR A 145 8.84 -3.05 -8.43
CA THR A 145 8.49 -1.66 -8.71
C THR A 145 9.25 -0.67 -7.81
N PHE A 146 9.38 -0.96 -6.52
CA PHE A 146 9.88 -0.01 -5.52
C PHE A 146 11.27 -0.33 -4.96
N SER A 147 11.92 -1.42 -5.38
CA SER A 147 13.29 -1.79 -4.94
C SER A 147 14.32 -0.69 -5.21
N ARG A 148 14.15 0.08 -6.29
CA ARG A 148 15.07 1.13 -6.73
C ARG A 148 14.86 2.48 -6.03
N VAL A 149 13.84 2.63 -5.19
CA VAL A 149 13.58 3.86 -4.42
C VAL A 149 13.93 3.66 -2.94
N LYS A 150 14.28 4.74 -2.23
CA LYS A 150 14.66 4.67 -0.79
C LYS A 150 13.51 4.19 0.12
N ILE A 151 12.29 4.01 -0.40
CA ILE A 151 11.19 3.33 0.31
C ILE A 151 11.63 1.90 0.71
N SER A 152 12.52 1.25 -0.05
CA SER A 152 13.07 -0.08 0.29
C SER A 152 13.87 -0.12 1.61
N LYS A 153 14.24 1.03 2.17
CA LYS A 153 14.91 1.13 3.48
C LYS A 153 13.93 1.10 4.67
N LEU A 154 12.63 1.13 4.39
CA LEU A 154 11.59 0.98 5.40
C LEU A 154 11.59 -0.45 5.95
N HIS A 155 11.07 -0.61 7.16
CA HIS A 155 10.75 -1.93 7.68
C HIS A 155 9.74 -2.62 6.72
N PRO A 156 9.76 -3.95 6.54
CA PRO A 156 8.94 -4.61 5.52
C PRO A 156 7.44 -4.28 5.58
N LEU A 157 6.91 -4.04 6.79
CA LEU A 157 5.53 -3.64 6.99
C LEU A 157 5.26 -2.20 6.55
N ASP A 158 6.10 -1.25 6.96
CA ASP A 158 6.03 0.14 6.50
C ASP A 158 6.17 0.24 4.97
N PHE A 159 7.07 -0.56 4.38
CA PHE A 159 7.21 -0.70 2.93
C PHE A 159 5.91 -1.19 2.30
N TYR A 160 5.30 -2.24 2.87
CA TYR A 160 4.04 -2.78 2.38
C TYR A 160 2.92 -1.73 2.42
N ILE A 161 2.72 -1.06 3.55
CA ILE A 161 1.70 -0.03 3.74
C ILE A 161 1.93 1.16 2.78
N ALA A 162 3.19 1.60 2.67
CA ALA A 162 3.54 2.69 1.78
C ALA A 162 3.23 2.37 0.32
N THR A 163 3.62 1.17 -0.13
CA THR A 163 3.41 0.76 -1.52
C THR A 163 1.93 0.49 -1.83
N GLU A 164 1.16 -0.03 -0.88
CA GLU A 164 -0.30 -0.11 -0.96
C GLU A 164 -0.94 1.27 -1.17
N GLY A 165 -0.58 2.24 -0.32
CA GLY A 165 -1.10 3.60 -0.45
C GLY A 165 -0.77 4.25 -1.79
N VAL A 166 0.44 4.03 -2.30
CA VAL A 166 0.85 4.51 -3.62
C VAL A 166 0.03 3.86 -4.73
N PHE A 167 -0.12 2.53 -4.72
CA PHE A 167 -0.87 1.80 -5.75
C PHE A 167 -2.35 2.20 -5.78
N LEU A 168 -2.96 2.40 -4.62
CA LEU A 168 -4.37 2.80 -4.51
C LEU A 168 -4.61 4.28 -4.81
N GLY A 169 -3.55 5.09 -4.91
CA GLY A 169 -3.66 6.55 -4.93
C GLY A 169 -4.24 7.12 -3.62
N ALA A 170 -4.10 6.39 -2.51
CA ALA A 170 -4.73 6.69 -1.23
C ALA A 170 -3.91 7.68 -0.40
N LYS A 171 -4.57 8.40 0.51
CA LYS A 171 -3.86 9.19 1.52
C LYS A 171 -3.39 8.27 2.64
N ILE A 172 -2.09 8.30 2.93
CA ILE A 172 -1.46 7.49 3.97
C ILE A 172 -1.42 8.31 5.26
N LEU A 173 -1.96 7.75 6.34
CA LEU A 173 -2.02 8.39 7.65
C LEU A 173 -1.05 7.70 8.61
N THR A 174 -0.11 8.45 9.18
CA THR A 174 0.94 7.90 10.03
C THR A 174 1.25 8.79 11.23
N CYS A 175 1.64 8.18 12.34
CA CYS A 175 2.28 8.84 13.48
C CYS A 175 3.79 8.50 13.56
N ASP A 176 4.34 7.75 12.60
CA ASP A 176 5.75 7.42 12.50
C ASP A 176 6.49 8.45 11.63
N VAL A 177 7.40 9.19 12.27
CA VAL A 177 8.18 10.24 11.63
C VAL A 177 9.17 9.71 10.59
N LYS A 178 9.74 8.51 10.82
CA LYS A 178 10.65 7.87 9.87
C LYS A 178 9.88 7.44 8.63
N MET A 179 8.75 6.75 8.80
CA MET A 179 7.88 6.37 7.70
C MET A 179 7.49 7.59 6.87
N TYR A 180 7.04 8.66 7.53
CA TYR A 180 6.74 9.92 6.87
C TYR A 180 7.88 10.44 6.01
N TYR A 181 9.09 10.60 6.56
CA TYR A 181 10.22 11.19 5.83
C TYR A 181 10.71 10.32 4.66
N TYR A 182 10.67 8.99 4.79
CA TYR A 182 11.06 8.11 3.69
C TYR A 182 10.04 8.15 2.55
N VAL A 183 8.74 8.10 2.87
CA VAL A 183 7.68 8.05 1.86
C VAL A 183 7.42 9.42 1.23
N LYS A 184 7.42 10.52 2.00
CA LYS A 184 7.08 11.89 1.51
C LYS A 184 7.97 12.38 0.36
N LYS A 185 9.19 11.86 0.27
CA LYS A 185 10.13 12.12 -0.82
C LYS A 185 9.62 11.62 -2.17
N TYR A 186 8.86 10.53 -2.16
CA TYR A 186 8.36 9.85 -3.37
C TYR A 186 6.86 10.00 -3.57
N TYR A 187 6.10 10.08 -2.48
CA TYR A 187 4.64 10.11 -2.52
C TYR A 187 4.11 11.24 -1.65
N LYS A 188 3.42 12.21 -2.27
CA LYS A 188 3.01 13.44 -1.58
C LYS A 188 1.79 13.26 -0.68
N ASN A 189 0.96 12.24 -0.93
CA ASN A 189 -0.24 11.97 -0.13
C ASN A 189 0.04 11.13 1.12
N ILE A 190 1.19 11.31 1.76
CA ILE A 190 1.41 10.86 3.14
C ILE A 190 1.35 12.05 4.09
N TYR A 191 0.68 11.83 5.23
CA TYR A 191 0.38 12.85 6.23
C TYR A 191 0.79 12.36 7.61
N PHE A 192 1.66 13.12 8.26
CA PHE A 192 2.08 12.91 9.64
C PHE A 192 1.10 13.60 10.59
N LEU A 193 0.52 12.89 11.55
CA LEU A 193 -0.66 13.38 12.27
C LEU A 193 -0.45 13.55 13.78
N THR A 194 0.74 13.99 14.18
CA THR A 194 1.04 14.31 15.59
C THR A 194 1.91 15.55 15.70
N ASP A 195 1.68 16.35 16.74
CA ASP A 195 2.51 17.51 17.11
C ASP A 195 3.48 17.18 18.26
N LYS A 196 3.51 15.92 18.71
CA LYS A 196 4.32 15.49 19.86
C LYS A 196 5.77 15.17 19.50
N VAL A 197 6.14 15.24 18.22
CA VAL A 197 7.50 14.96 17.75
C VAL A 197 8.23 16.28 17.48
N LYS A 198 9.34 16.51 18.18
CA LYS A 198 10.11 17.78 18.14
C LYS A 198 10.50 18.22 16.73
N GLU A 199 10.76 17.27 15.84
CA GLU A 199 11.31 17.49 14.51
C GLU A 199 10.23 17.82 13.45
N LYS A 200 8.94 17.58 13.75
CA LYS A 200 7.86 17.70 12.77
C LYS A 200 6.52 18.00 13.43
N GLY A 201 5.89 19.10 13.03
CA GLY A 201 4.48 19.37 13.33
C GLY A 201 3.52 18.60 12.42
N SER A 202 2.27 18.50 12.85
CA SER A 202 1.18 17.79 12.17
C SER A 202 0.90 18.36 10.78
N ASP A 203 0.66 17.46 9.82
CA ASP A 203 0.21 17.75 8.47
C ASP A 203 -1.33 17.82 8.36
N LEU A 204 -2.07 17.85 9.49
CA LEU A 204 -3.53 17.86 9.47
C LEU A 204 -4.10 19.00 8.60
N ALA A 205 -3.58 20.22 8.72
CA ALA A 205 -4.04 21.35 7.88
C ALA A 205 -3.80 21.09 6.38
N ASN A 206 -2.65 20.51 6.03
CA ASN A 206 -2.32 20.15 4.66
C ASN A 206 -3.21 19.03 4.13
N LEU A 207 -3.56 18.05 4.98
CA LEU A 207 -4.51 16.98 4.66
C LEU A 207 -5.87 17.58 4.28
N ILE A 208 -6.42 18.45 5.12
CA ILE A 208 -7.73 19.08 4.86
C ILE A 208 -7.71 19.92 3.58
N LYS A 209 -6.67 20.73 3.38
CA LYS A 209 -6.50 21.52 2.15
C LYS A 209 -6.46 20.64 0.90
N ASN A 210 -5.71 19.53 0.95
CA ASN A 210 -5.60 18.61 -0.18
C ASN A 210 -6.91 17.88 -0.49
N ILE A 211 -7.72 17.57 0.52
CA ILE A 211 -9.06 16.99 0.34
C ILE A 211 -9.99 17.99 -0.35
N GLN A 212 -9.97 19.26 0.07
CA GLN A 212 -10.84 20.31 -0.47
C GLN A 212 -10.54 20.66 -1.93
N ILE A 213 -9.26 20.68 -2.34
CA ILE A 213 -8.84 20.94 -3.72
C ILE A 213 -9.24 19.81 -4.68
N SER A 214 -9.50 18.61 -4.16
CA SER A 214 -9.85 17.44 -4.99
C SER A 214 -11.34 17.41 -5.40
N LYS A 215 -12.19 18.29 -4.85
CA LYS A 215 -13.62 18.40 -5.22
C LYS A 215 -13.80 19.33 -6.43
#